data_AF-A0A0C9WR20-F1
#
_entry.id   AF-A0A0C9WR20-F1
#
_cell.length_a   1.000
_cell.length_b   1.000
_cell.length_c   1.000
_cell.angle_alpha   90.00
_cell.angle_beta   90.00
_cell.angle_gamma   90.00
#
_symmetry.space_group_name_H-M   'P 1'
#
loop_
_entity.id
_entity.type
_entity.pdbx_description
1 polymer ?
#
loop_
_entity_poly.entity_id
_entity_poly.type
_entity_poly.pdbx_seq_one_letter_code
_entity_poly.pdbx_strand_id
1 'polypeptide(L)'
;MPRITHDPDLEARPDFSSAAYDAVCTALATAEGITKEAVATRLSDAWEVDHNARVAAWAEQLQEDEATATAARLAREADQQRELEELRREEETEKREKEKKRPKVKDFVANKLVKDTTQLRPSRFAIHKLDEREYVELYYFTLEGCTEAVRLDCTIAQDAFTFTKANDTLLLKPMASHKPSSKVIPDEDLTWRQMSIAKSSLLHHMAQTGWPDQHVFALAEFFLNLECHPTRLQTDGDTVLLHYQAQIRREWHEALKSTNDEPVFDISCINNKRVEAIGTELWNGRRTEGVLR
;
A
#
# COMPACT_ATOMS: atom_id res chain seq x y z
N MET A 1 45.84 -32.20 22.72
CA MET A 1 46.17 -32.97 23.94
C MET A 1 44.87 -33.56 24.48
N PRO A 2 44.85 -34.78 25.02
CA PRO A 2 43.67 -35.28 25.72
C PRO A 2 43.37 -34.37 26.93
N ARG A 3 42.10 -34.02 27.14
CA ARG A 3 41.66 -33.15 28.24
C ARG A 3 41.92 -33.86 29.57
N ILE A 4 42.61 -33.21 30.50
CA ILE A 4 42.78 -33.72 31.85
C ILE A 4 41.42 -33.60 32.55
N THR A 5 40.95 -34.65 33.23
CA THR A 5 39.62 -34.71 33.87
C THR A 5 39.65 -34.63 35.39
N HIS A 6 40.85 -34.72 35.98
CA HIS A 6 41.08 -34.69 37.42
C HIS A 6 42.22 -33.75 37.73
N ASP A 7 42.09 -32.99 38.81
CA ASP A 7 43.10 -32.02 39.24
C ASP A 7 44.39 -32.75 39.67
N PRO A 8 45.50 -32.58 38.94
CA PRO A 8 46.77 -33.24 39.27
C PRO A 8 47.33 -32.77 40.62
N ASP A 9 46.98 -31.56 41.10
CA ASP A 9 47.45 -31.05 42.41
C ASP A 9 46.94 -31.89 43.59
N LEU A 10 45.91 -32.72 43.37
CA LEU A 10 45.36 -33.62 44.37
C LEU A 10 46.07 -34.98 44.40
N GLU A 11 47.02 -35.24 43.50
CA GLU A 11 47.77 -36.49 43.46
C GLU A 11 48.93 -36.50 44.46
N ALA A 12 48.93 -37.46 45.39
CA ALA A 12 50.05 -37.67 46.29
C ALA A 12 51.16 -38.47 45.61
N ARG A 13 52.42 -38.04 45.79
CA ARG A 13 53.61 -38.74 45.30
C ARG A 13 53.67 -40.18 45.86
N PRO A 14 53.75 -41.22 45.00
CA PRO A 14 53.95 -42.59 45.46
C PRO A 14 55.27 -42.75 46.21
N ASP A 15 55.27 -43.57 47.27
CA ASP A 15 56.50 -43.91 47.97
C ASP A 15 57.23 -45.05 47.24
N PHE A 16 58.18 -44.67 46.37
CA PHE A 16 59.01 -45.59 45.59
C PHE A 16 60.04 -46.35 46.43
N SER A 17 60.16 -46.05 47.73
CA SER A 17 60.97 -46.81 48.70
C SER A 17 60.15 -47.85 49.47
N SER A 18 58.84 -47.91 49.24
CA SER A 18 57.97 -48.87 49.90
C SER A 18 58.18 -50.30 49.39
N ALA A 19 57.83 -51.29 50.20
CA ALA A 19 57.97 -52.72 49.87
C ALA A 19 57.23 -53.13 48.58
N ALA A 20 56.24 -52.34 48.14
CA ALA A 20 55.49 -52.59 46.90
C ALA A 20 56.35 -52.40 45.64
N TYR A 21 57.38 -51.55 45.67
CA TYR A 21 58.23 -51.25 44.52
C TYR A 21 59.61 -51.95 44.59
N ASP A 22 59.94 -52.64 45.69
CA ASP A 22 61.27 -53.21 45.92
C ASP A 22 61.71 -54.21 44.83
N ALA A 23 60.78 -55.06 44.34
CA ALA A 23 61.07 -56.01 43.26
C ALA A 23 61.48 -55.30 41.95
N VAL A 24 60.82 -54.18 41.63
CA VAL A 24 61.10 -53.38 40.43
C VAL A 24 62.40 -52.59 40.59
N CYS A 25 62.60 -51.97 41.76
CA CYS A 25 63.84 -51.24 42.07
C CYS A 25 65.07 -52.15 42.07
N THR A 26 64.94 -53.41 42.53
CA THR A 26 66.02 -54.41 42.51
C THR A 26 66.42 -54.82 41.10
N ALA A 27 65.44 -55.06 40.23
CA ALA A 27 65.67 -55.47 38.86
C ALA A 27 66.37 -54.36 38.05
N LEU A 28 65.93 -53.11 38.20
CA LEU A 28 66.54 -51.94 37.55
C LEU A 28 67.93 -51.62 38.11
N ALA A 29 68.13 -51.73 39.43
CA ALA A 29 69.44 -51.55 40.08
C ALA A 29 70.49 -52.54 39.52
N THR A 30 70.08 -53.80 39.32
CA THR A 30 70.96 -54.85 38.77
C THR A 30 71.27 -54.63 37.29
N ALA A 31 70.29 -54.18 36.50
CA ALA A 31 70.45 -53.93 35.07
C ALA A 31 71.31 -52.69 34.75
N GLU A 32 71.20 -51.63 35.56
CA GLU A 32 71.91 -50.36 35.35
C GLU A 32 73.18 -50.21 36.20
N GLY A 33 73.47 -51.14 37.12
CA GLY A 33 74.67 -51.13 37.96
C GLY A 33 74.67 -50.03 39.04
N ILE A 34 73.49 -49.65 39.53
CA ILE A 34 73.29 -48.58 40.53
C ILE A 34 72.60 -49.10 41.80
N THR A 35 72.60 -48.33 42.87
CA THR A 35 71.94 -48.73 44.13
C THR A 35 70.42 -48.59 44.04
N LYS A 36 69.68 -49.38 44.84
CA LYS A 36 68.21 -49.35 44.87
C LYS A 36 67.66 -47.97 45.23
N GLU A 37 68.34 -47.28 46.15
CA GLU A 37 68.02 -45.92 46.57
C GLU A 37 68.15 -44.95 45.40
N ALA A 38 69.17 -45.10 44.56
CA ALA A 38 69.35 -44.28 43.36
C ALA A 38 68.26 -44.55 42.32
N VAL A 39 67.75 -45.77 42.20
CA VAL A 39 66.59 -46.09 41.36
C VAL A 39 65.31 -45.43 41.90
N ALA A 40 65.07 -45.51 43.22
CA ALA A 40 63.90 -44.89 43.85
C ALA A 40 63.93 -43.36 43.72
N THR A 41 65.11 -42.72 43.82
CA THR A 41 65.28 -41.29 43.54
C THR A 41 64.98 -40.98 42.07
N ARG A 42 65.52 -41.74 41.12
CA ARG A 42 65.23 -41.54 39.68
C ARG A 42 63.75 -41.67 39.34
N LEU A 43 63.05 -42.63 39.97
CA LEU A 43 61.59 -42.79 39.81
C LEU A 43 60.81 -41.64 40.44
N SER A 44 61.29 -41.11 41.57
CA SER A 44 60.71 -39.93 42.22
C SER A 44 60.89 -38.68 41.35
N ASP A 45 62.10 -38.46 40.83
CA ASP A 45 62.41 -37.32 39.95
C ASP A 45 61.62 -37.41 38.64
N ALA A 46 61.50 -38.60 38.05
CA ALA A 46 60.70 -38.83 36.85
C ALA A 46 59.20 -38.57 37.11
N TRP A 47 58.69 -38.98 38.28
CA TRP A 47 57.31 -38.69 38.68
C TRP A 47 57.09 -37.20 38.91
N GLU A 48 58.03 -36.48 39.55
CA GLU A 48 57.93 -35.03 39.75
C GLU A 48 57.95 -34.26 38.43
N VAL A 49 58.79 -34.67 37.47
CA VAL A 49 58.80 -34.07 36.13
C VAL A 49 57.46 -34.28 35.42
N ASP A 50 56.92 -35.50 35.45
CA ASP A 50 55.62 -35.82 34.83
C ASP A 50 54.45 -35.12 35.55
N HIS A 51 54.44 -35.12 36.88
CA HIS A 51 53.43 -34.44 37.70
C HIS A 51 53.45 -32.93 37.47
N ASN A 52 54.63 -32.29 37.49
CA ASN A 52 54.76 -30.86 37.18
C ASN A 52 54.30 -30.53 35.76
N ALA A 53 54.58 -31.42 34.79
CA ALA A 53 54.08 -31.26 33.41
C ALA A 53 52.55 -31.35 33.35
N ARG A 54 51.93 -32.27 34.11
CA ARG A 54 50.46 -32.41 34.20
C ARG A 54 49.81 -31.23 34.92
N VAL A 55 50.39 -30.73 36.01
CA VAL A 55 49.95 -29.52 36.72
C VAL A 55 50.02 -28.30 35.80
N ALA A 56 51.12 -28.12 35.06
CA ALA A 56 51.26 -27.03 34.10
C ALA A 56 50.24 -27.12 32.96
N ALA A 57 50.02 -28.31 32.41
CA ALA A 57 49.01 -28.54 31.38
C ALA A 57 47.57 -28.32 31.89
N TRP A 58 47.28 -28.66 33.14
CA TRP A 58 46.00 -28.40 33.79
C TRP A 58 45.77 -26.89 34.01
N ALA A 59 46.79 -26.18 34.48
CA ALA A 59 46.73 -24.72 34.64
C ALA A 59 46.50 -24.01 33.30
N GLU A 60 47.18 -24.46 32.23
CA GLU A 60 46.97 -23.95 30.87
C GLU A 60 45.55 -24.23 30.37
N GLN A 61 45.02 -25.43 30.61
CA GLN A 61 43.64 -25.79 30.26
C GLN A 61 42.61 -24.91 30.99
N LEU A 62 42.84 -24.62 32.27
CA LEU A 62 41.95 -23.77 33.06
C LEU A 62 41.96 -22.32 32.55
N GLN A 63 43.14 -21.80 32.18
CA GLN A 63 43.26 -20.48 31.56
C GLN A 63 42.57 -20.41 30.21
N GLU A 64 42.68 -21.44 29.38
CA GLU A 64 42.01 -21.51 28.08
C GLU A 64 40.49 -21.61 28.23
N ASP A 65 39.99 -22.40 29.18
CA ASP A 65 38.56 -22.50 29.50
C ASP A 65 38.01 -21.15 30.01
N GLU A 66 38.75 -20.45 30.89
CA GLU A 66 38.37 -19.13 31.40
C GLU A 66 38.40 -18.05 30.29
N ALA A 67 39.44 -18.05 29.44
CA ALA A 67 39.52 -17.17 28.28
C ALA A 67 38.36 -17.42 27.29
N THR A 68 37.99 -18.68 27.07
CA THR A 68 36.86 -19.05 26.20
C THR A 68 35.53 -18.64 26.81
N ALA A 69 35.34 -18.85 28.12
CA ALA A 69 34.12 -18.46 28.83
C ALA A 69 33.94 -16.92 28.86
N THR A 70 35.02 -16.18 29.08
CA THR A 70 35.00 -14.71 29.06
C THR A 70 34.76 -14.17 27.65
N ALA A 71 35.42 -14.72 26.63
CA ALA A 71 35.18 -14.38 25.23
C ALA A 71 33.73 -14.67 24.82
N ALA A 72 33.17 -15.82 25.21
CA ALA A 72 31.77 -16.17 24.94
C ALA A 72 30.79 -15.23 25.65
N ARG A 73 31.09 -14.78 26.88
CA ARG A 73 30.27 -13.80 27.59
C ARG A 73 30.29 -12.43 26.88
N LEU A 74 31.48 -11.95 26.50
CA LEU A 74 31.63 -10.68 25.77
C LEU A 74 30.94 -10.72 24.41
N ALA A 75 31.03 -11.85 23.69
CA ALA A 75 30.33 -12.03 22.42
C ALA A 75 28.81 -11.94 22.59
N ARG A 76 28.24 -12.60 23.61
CA ARG A 76 26.80 -12.52 23.92
C ARG A 76 26.36 -11.11 24.29
N GLU A 77 27.14 -10.40 25.10
CA GLU A 77 26.85 -9.01 25.45
C GLU A 77 26.90 -8.09 24.21
N ALA A 78 27.87 -8.29 23.32
CA ALA A 78 27.97 -7.56 22.06
C ALA A 78 26.84 -7.89 21.07
N ASP A 79 26.36 -9.13 21.03
CA ASP A 79 25.17 -9.53 20.26
C ASP A 79 23.91 -8.86 20.81
N GLN A 80 23.71 -8.89 22.13
CA GLN A 80 22.56 -8.23 22.79
C GLN A 80 22.56 -6.71 22.55
N GLN A 81 23.73 -6.07 22.60
CA GLN A 81 23.85 -4.65 22.30
C GLN A 81 23.51 -4.33 20.84
N ARG A 82 23.93 -5.19 19.89
CA ARG A 82 23.58 -5.05 18.48
C ARG A 82 22.09 -5.21 18.25
N GLU A 83 21.48 -6.23 18.84
CA GLU A 83 20.04 -6.47 18.72
C GLU A 83 19.21 -5.31 19.28
N LEU A 84 19.61 -4.76 20.44
CA LEU A 84 18.95 -3.59 21.02
C LEU A 84 19.10 -2.35 20.14
N GLU A 85 20.28 -2.13 19.55
CA GLU A 85 20.51 -0.99 18.66
C GLU A 85 19.72 -1.13 17.34
N GLU A 86 19.61 -2.33 16.79
CA GLU A 86 18.76 -2.60 15.62
C GLU A 86 17.27 -2.36 15.95
N LEU A 87 16.78 -2.85 17.09
CA LEU A 87 15.40 -2.55 17.55
C LEU A 87 15.16 -1.05 17.71
N ARG A 88 16.13 -0.29 18.24
CA ARG A 88 16.02 1.17 18.37
C ARG A 88 15.96 1.86 17.00
N ARG A 89 16.75 1.40 16.03
CA ARG A 89 16.72 1.90 14.65
C ARG A 89 15.40 1.55 13.97
N GLU A 90 14.88 0.35 14.15
CA GLU A 90 13.57 -0.06 13.65
C GLU A 90 12.45 0.80 14.26
N GLU A 91 12.45 1.01 15.57
CA GLU A 91 11.49 1.91 16.21
C GLU A 91 11.60 3.36 15.70
N GLU A 92 12.82 3.87 15.51
CA GLU A 92 13.03 5.23 15.04
C GLU A 92 12.60 5.38 13.58
N THR A 93 12.90 4.40 12.72
CA THR A 93 12.43 4.38 11.34
C THR A 93 10.90 4.24 11.27
N GLU A 94 10.29 3.41 12.12
CA GLU A 94 8.84 3.29 12.21
C GLU A 94 8.19 4.60 12.69
N LYS A 95 8.77 5.28 13.70
CA LYS A 95 8.33 6.61 14.17
C LYS A 95 8.45 7.65 13.06
N ARG A 96 9.58 7.70 12.35
CA ARG A 96 9.78 8.61 11.20
C ARG A 96 8.81 8.33 10.07
N GLU A 97 8.52 7.07 9.76
CA GLU A 97 7.51 6.68 8.76
C GLU A 97 6.10 7.05 9.22
N LYS A 98 5.76 6.83 10.49
CA LYS A 98 4.49 7.28 11.10
C LYS A 98 4.36 8.81 11.02
N GLU A 99 5.42 9.56 11.26
CA GLU A 99 5.41 11.02 11.16
C GLU A 99 5.30 11.52 9.72
N LYS A 100 6.02 10.92 8.76
CA LYS A 100 5.86 11.25 7.33
C LYS A 100 4.44 10.99 6.82
N LYS A 101 3.77 9.96 7.36
CA LYS A 101 2.39 9.59 7.03
C LYS A 101 1.34 10.43 7.75
N ARG A 102 1.72 11.27 8.73
CA ARG A 102 0.75 12.20 9.35
C ARG A 102 0.25 13.18 8.30
N PRO A 103 -1.08 13.35 8.14
CA PRO A 103 -1.62 14.34 7.23
C PRO A 103 -1.03 15.71 7.58
N LYS A 104 -0.36 16.34 6.61
CA LYS A 104 0.10 17.73 6.76
C LYS A 104 -1.13 18.61 6.87
N VAL A 105 -1.48 19.00 8.10
CA VAL A 105 -2.53 19.99 8.35
C VAL A 105 -2.03 21.29 7.75
N LYS A 106 -2.77 21.84 6.79
CA LYS A 106 -2.46 23.16 6.25
C LYS A 106 -2.77 24.20 7.33
N ASP A 107 -1.88 25.18 7.50
CA ASP A 107 -2.17 26.31 8.37
C ASP A 107 -3.41 27.07 7.89
N PHE A 108 -4.17 27.60 8.84
CA PHE A 108 -5.29 28.48 8.54
C PHE A 108 -4.80 29.92 8.41
N VAL A 109 -5.42 30.68 7.51
CA VAL A 109 -5.19 32.13 7.45
C VAL A 109 -6.12 32.78 8.47
N ALA A 110 -5.54 33.36 9.53
CA ALA A 110 -6.31 34.08 10.55
C ALA A 110 -7.19 35.16 9.90
N ASN A 111 -8.45 35.27 10.36
CA ASN A 111 -9.47 36.19 9.83
C ASN A 111 -9.90 35.95 8.38
N LYS A 112 -9.50 34.85 7.74
CA LYS A 112 -10.09 34.45 6.46
C LYS A 112 -11.46 33.83 6.73
N LEU A 113 -12.51 34.55 6.36
CA LEU A 113 -13.89 34.05 6.42
C LEU A 113 -14.04 32.82 5.51
N VAL A 114 -14.92 31.91 5.91
CA VAL A 114 -15.43 30.86 5.02
C VAL A 114 -16.01 31.52 3.77
N LYS A 115 -15.87 30.90 2.59
CA LYS A 115 -16.51 31.42 1.38
C LYS A 115 -18.02 31.48 1.60
N ASP A 116 -18.66 32.56 1.16
CA ASP A 116 -20.10 32.79 1.33
C ASP A 116 -20.98 31.75 0.59
N THR A 117 -20.40 31.03 -0.37
CA THR A 117 -21.10 30.01 -1.17
C THR A 117 -20.48 28.63 -0.98
N THR A 118 -21.29 27.66 -0.56
CA THR A 118 -20.95 26.24 -0.61
C THR A 118 -20.97 25.78 -2.07
N GLN A 119 -19.81 25.39 -2.59
CA GLN A 119 -19.71 24.83 -3.93
C GLN A 119 -20.36 23.44 -3.95
N LEU A 120 -21.21 23.19 -4.94
CA LEU A 120 -21.75 21.85 -5.19
C LEU A 120 -20.61 20.89 -5.49
N ARG A 121 -20.54 19.80 -4.73
CA ARG A 121 -19.53 18.75 -4.87
C ARG A 121 -20.19 17.49 -5.44
N PRO A 122 -19.96 17.17 -6.73
CA PRO A 122 -20.38 15.91 -7.32
C PRO A 122 -19.76 14.71 -6.62
N SER A 123 -20.32 13.52 -6.86
CA SER A 123 -19.78 12.27 -6.31
C SER A 123 -18.38 11.98 -6.82
N ARG A 124 -17.56 11.29 -6.01
CA ARG A 124 -16.23 10.82 -6.44
C ARG A 124 -16.31 9.94 -7.67
N PHE A 125 -17.36 9.13 -7.79
CA PHE A 125 -17.68 8.35 -8.98
C PHE A 125 -17.80 9.23 -10.25
N ALA A 126 -18.56 10.33 -10.17
CA ALA A 126 -18.75 11.22 -11.31
C ALA A 126 -17.45 11.95 -11.69
N ILE A 127 -16.67 12.40 -10.70
CA ILE A 127 -15.37 13.02 -10.94
C ILE A 127 -14.39 12.02 -11.58
N HIS A 128 -14.33 10.78 -11.08
CA HIS A 128 -13.48 9.75 -11.67
C HIS A 128 -13.87 9.44 -13.12
N LYS A 129 -15.17 9.37 -13.43
CA LYS A 129 -15.61 9.23 -14.83
C LYS A 129 -15.18 10.41 -15.71
N LEU A 130 -15.27 11.63 -15.21
CA LEU A 130 -14.76 12.81 -15.92
C LEU A 130 -13.25 12.74 -16.15
N ASP A 131 -12.47 12.30 -15.16
CA ASP A 131 -11.02 12.10 -15.30
C ASP A 131 -10.71 11.04 -16.37
N GLU A 132 -11.52 9.98 -16.48
CA GLU A 132 -11.38 8.92 -17.49
C GLU A 132 -12.03 9.28 -18.84
N ARG A 133 -12.50 10.53 -19.01
CA ARG A 133 -13.21 11.02 -20.20
C ARG A 133 -14.45 10.21 -20.58
N GLU A 134 -15.03 9.52 -19.59
CA GLU A 134 -16.24 8.73 -19.75
C GLU A 134 -17.49 9.59 -19.73
N TYR A 135 -18.51 9.06 -20.40
CA TYR A 135 -19.86 9.55 -20.22
C TYR A 135 -20.29 9.42 -18.76
N VAL A 136 -20.78 10.51 -18.21
CA VAL A 136 -21.37 10.62 -16.88
C VAL A 136 -22.69 11.38 -16.97
N GLU A 137 -23.69 10.86 -16.28
CA GLU A 137 -25.03 11.42 -16.21
C GLU A 137 -25.01 12.80 -15.52
N LEU A 138 -25.74 13.76 -16.09
CA LEU A 138 -25.88 15.12 -15.56
C LEU A 138 -26.49 15.14 -14.17
N TYR A 139 -27.28 14.13 -13.80
CA TYR A 139 -27.85 13.99 -12.47
C TYR A 139 -26.81 14.18 -11.36
N TYR A 140 -25.59 13.65 -11.52
CA TYR A 140 -24.52 13.78 -10.51
C TYR A 140 -24.09 15.23 -10.27
N PHE A 141 -24.37 16.13 -11.20
CA PHE A 141 -24.01 17.55 -11.17
C PHE A 141 -25.19 18.44 -10.77
N THR A 142 -26.39 17.87 -10.54
CA THR A 142 -27.52 18.62 -9.98
C THR A 142 -27.35 18.82 -8.47
N LEU A 143 -28.16 19.72 -7.90
CA LEU A 143 -28.21 19.92 -6.44
C LEU A 143 -28.59 18.62 -5.72
N GLU A 144 -29.54 17.85 -6.26
CA GLU A 144 -29.98 16.58 -5.68
C GLU A 144 -28.86 15.55 -5.68
N GLY A 145 -28.19 15.35 -6.83
CA GLY A 145 -27.08 14.40 -6.95
C GLY A 145 -25.90 14.77 -6.06
N CYS A 146 -25.54 16.06 -5.98
CA CYS A 146 -24.48 16.53 -5.09
C CYS A 146 -24.83 16.38 -3.60
N THR A 147 -26.08 16.67 -3.22
CA THR A 147 -26.54 16.50 -1.83
C THR A 147 -26.52 15.03 -1.42
N GLU A 148 -26.90 14.14 -2.32
CA GLU A 148 -26.81 12.69 -2.10
C GLU A 148 -25.35 12.24 -1.98
N ALA A 149 -24.47 12.71 -2.86
CA ALA A 149 -23.05 12.40 -2.82
C ALA A 149 -22.42 12.77 -1.47
N VAL A 150 -22.72 13.97 -0.95
CA VAL A 150 -22.25 14.40 0.37
C VAL A 150 -22.74 13.47 1.48
N ARG A 151 -24.01 13.02 1.43
CA ARG A 151 -24.54 12.07 2.40
C ARG A 151 -23.82 10.72 2.32
N LEU A 152 -23.61 10.20 1.11
CA LEU A 152 -22.91 8.92 0.90
C LEU A 152 -21.45 9.00 1.35
N ASP A 153 -20.74 10.10 1.06
CA ASP A 153 -19.36 10.33 1.51
C ASP A 153 -19.24 10.38 3.05
N CYS A 154 -20.27 10.82 3.77
CA CYS A 154 -20.30 10.77 5.23
C CYS A 154 -20.60 9.37 5.79
N THR A 155 -21.24 8.48 5.02
CA THR A 155 -21.75 7.19 5.51
C THR A 155 -20.86 6.02 5.10
N ILE A 156 -20.17 6.11 3.95
CA ILE A 156 -19.19 5.13 3.51
C ILE A 156 -17.89 5.43 4.25
N ALA A 157 -17.47 4.51 5.14
CA ALA A 157 -16.13 4.55 5.71
C ALA A 157 -15.13 4.67 4.55
N GLN A 158 -14.26 5.69 4.59
CA GLN A 158 -13.33 6.04 3.52
C GLN A 158 -12.35 4.91 3.15
N ASP A 159 -12.38 3.81 3.90
CA ASP A 159 -11.47 2.65 3.83
C ASP A 159 -12.09 1.39 3.20
N ALA A 160 -13.28 1.48 2.60
CA ALA A 160 -13.81 0.37 1.80
C ALA A 160 -13.12 0.33 0.42
N PHE A 161 -12.34 -0.72 0.16
CA PHE A 161 -11.68 -0.95 -1.14
C PHE A 161 -12.34 -2.13 -1.87
N THR A 162 -12.35 -2.06 -3.21
CA THR A 162 -12.79 -3.13 -4.09
C THR A 162 -11.67 -3.56 -5.01
N PHE A 163 -11.60 -4.86 -5.31
CA PHE A 163 -10.69 -5.39 -6.32
C PHE A 163 -11.33 -5.28 -7.70
N THR A 164 -10.64 -4.63 -8.63
CA THR A 164 -11.04 -4.55 -10.05
C THR A 164 -9.99 -5.23 -10.92
N LYS A 165 -10.41 -6.10 -11.85
CA LYS A 165 -9.52 -6.74 -12.82
C LYS A 165 -9.26 -5.78 -13.98
N ALA A 166 -8.00 -5.39 -14.20
CA ALA A 166 -7.57 -4.61 -15.36
C ALA A 166 -6.37 -5.30 -15.99
N ASN A 167 -6.46 -5.67 -17.28
CA ASN A 167 -5.37 -6.27 -18.06
C ASN A 167 -4.59 -7.37 -17.28
N ASP A 168 -5.34 -8.37 -16.79
CA ASP A 168 -4.85 -9.50 -15.98
C ASP A 168 -4.16 -9.17 -14.65
N THR A 169 -4.28 -7.93 -14.17
CA THR A 169 -3.84 -7.53 -12.82
C THR A 169 -5.03 -7.14 -11.95
N LEU A 170 -5.03 -7.58 -10.68
CA LEU A 170 -6.02 -7.14 -9.68
C LEU A 170 -5.56 -5.81 -9.08
N LEU A 171 -6.30 -4.74 -9.36
CA LEU A 171 -6.07 -3.42 -8.78
C LEU A 171 -6.98 -3.20 -7.57
N LEU A 172 -6.40 -2.72 -6.47
CA LEU A 172 -7.14 -2.26 -5.30
C LEU A 172 -7.54 -0.80 -5.50
N LYS A 173 -8.85 -0.51 -5.55
CA LYS A 173 -9.36 0.87 -5.70
C LYS A 173 -10.40 1.22 -4.63
N PRO A 174 -10.48 2.49 -4.19
CA PRO A 174 -11.52 2.93 -3.26
C PRO A 174 -12.92 2.67 -3.84
N MET A 175 -13.79 2.03 -3.06
CA MET A 175 -15.14 1.63 -3.47
C MET A 175 -16.03 2.84 -3.84
N ALA A 176 -15.79 3.99 -3.18
CA ALA A 176 -16.52 5.24 -3.43
C ALA A 176 -16.32 5.81 -4.84
N SER A 177 -15.24 5.43 -5.53
CA SER A 177 -14.97 5.86 -6.92
C SER A 177 -15.69 5.01 -7.96
N HIS A 178 -16.28 3.87 -7.57
CA HIS A 178 -16.84 2.88 -8.51
C HIS A 178 -18.30 2.52 -8.26
N LYS A 179 -18.89 2.94 -7.13
CA LYS A 179 -20.30 2.67 -6.85
C LYS A 179 -21.19 3.78 -7.42
N PRO A 180 -21.98 3.53 -8.48
CA PRO A 180 -22.97 4.48 -8.95
C PRO A 180 -24.08 4.69 -7.91
N SER A 181 -24.71 5.86 -7.94
CA SER A 181 -25.92 6.11 -7.14
C SER A 181 -27.07 5.24 -7.64
N SER A 182 -27.86 4.67 -6.73
CA SER A 182 -29.09 3.94 -7.08
C SER A 182 -30.24 4.87 -7.50
N LYS A 183 -30.06 6.18 -7.37
CA LYS A 183 -31.06 7.21 -7.71
C LYS A 183 -30.67 8.01 -8.95
N VAL A 184 -29.63 7.59 -9.67
CA VAL A 184 -29.21 8.26 -10.90
C VAL A 184 -30.38 8.32 -11.87
N ILE A 185 -30.64 9.52 -12.38
CA ILE A 185 -31.66 9.77 -13.41
C ILE A 185 -30.93 9.81 -14.76
N PRO A 186 -31.35 9.01 -15.75
CA PRO A 186 -30.83 9.11 -17.11
C PRO A 186 -31.01 10.51 -17.67
N ASP A 187 -30.09 10.90 -18.55
CA ASP A 187 -30.02 12.25 -19.09
C ASP A 187 -31.25 12.64 -19.93
N GLU A 188 -31.87 11.67 -20.58
CA GLU A 188 -33.13 11.78 -21.32
C GLU A 188 -34.35 12.02 -20.42
N ASP A 189 -34.30 11.55 -19.17
CA ASP A 189 -35.40 11.62 -18.19
C ASP A 189 -35.28 12.83 -17.24
N LEU A 190 -34.22 13.64 -17.39
CA LEU A 190 -34.06 14.87 -16.62
C LEU A 190 -35.10 15.91 -17.01
N THR A 191 -35.49 16.76 -16.07
CA THR A 191 -36.22 17.99 -16.44
C THR A 191 -35.26 18.98 -17.11
N TRP A 192 -35.78 19.85 -17.98
CA TRP A 192 -34.97 20.89 -18.62
C TRP A 192 -34.23 21.76 -17.60
N ARG A 193 -34.92 22.11 -16.50
CA ARG A 193 -34.34 22.87 -15.39
C ARG A 193 -33.16 22.14 -14.74
N GLN A 194 -33.28 20.84 -14.52
CA GLN A 194 -32.17 20.04 -13.97
C GLN A 194 -30.98 20.01 -14.93
N MET A 195 -31.22 19.81 -16.23
CA MET A 195 -30.19 19.86 -17.26
C MET A 195 -29.47 21.23 -17.28
N SER A 196 -30.22 22.33 -17.35
CA SER A 196 -29.66 23.69 -17.39
C SER A 196 -28.86 24.05 -16.13
N ILE A 197 -29.21 23.52 -14.95
CA ILE A 197 -28.42 23.71 -13.72
C ILE A 197 -27.18 22.81 -13.73
N ALA A 198 -27.36 21.53 -14.08
CA ALA A 198 -26.30 20.52 -14.04
C ALA A 198 -25.16 20.85 -15.01
N LYS A 199 -25.46 21.36 -16.21
CA LYS A 199 -24.44 21.66 -17.22
C LYS A 199 -23.37 22.64 -16.72
N SER A 200 -23.75 23.66 -15.95
CA SER A 200 -22.80 24.65 -15.42
C SER A 200 -21.84 24.01 -14.43
N SER A 201 -22.37 23.11 -13.59
CA SER A 201 -21.58 22.34 -12.64
C SER A 201 -20.67 21.32 -13.36
N LEU A 202 -21.17 20.64 -14.40
CA LEU A 202 -20.39 19.73 -15.25
C LEU A 202 -19.20 20.46 -15.89
N LEU A 203 -19.47 21.55 -16.62
CA LEU A 203 -18.43 22.32 -17.33
C LEU A 203 -17.37 22.87 -16.37
N HIS A 204 -17.79 23.34 -15.19
CA HIS A 204 -16.86 23.79 -14.15
C HIS A 204 -15.91 22.67 -13.72
N HIS A 205 -16.42 21.47 -13.48
CA HIS A 205 -15.58 20.34 -13.06
C HIS A 205 -14.72 19.81 -14.20
N MET A 206 -15.20 19.79 -15.44
CA MET A 206 -14.38 19.44 -16.61
C MET A 206 -13.15 20.35 -16.74
N ALA A 207 -13.34 21.67 -16.57
CA ALA A 207 -12.23 22.62 -16.58
C ALA A 207 -11.21 22.39 -15.45
N GLN A 208 -11.64 21.77 -14.32
CA GLN A 208 -10.76 21.45 -13.20
C GLN A 208 -10.05 20.10 -13.35
N THR A 209 -10.57 19.18 -14.17
CA THR A 209 -10.03 17.81 -14.36
C THR A 209 -9.10 17.70 -15.58
N GLY A 210 -8.54 18.82 -16.03
CA GLY A 210 -7.53 18.86 -17.09
C GLY A 210 -8.06 18.48 -18.48
N TRP A 211 -9.36 18.70 -18.73
CA TRP A 211 -9.89 18.60 -20.09
C TRP A 211 -9.30 19.68 -20.99
N PRO A 212 -8.98 19.38 -22.26
CA PRO A 212 -8.56 20.41 -23.21
C PRO A 212 -9.68 21.44 -23.43
N ASP A 213 -9.31 22.72 -23.42
CA ASP A 213 -10.25 23.85 -23.50
C ASP A 213 -11.19 23.74 -24.71
N GLN A 214 -10.69 23.28 -25.85
CA GLN A 214 -11.50 23.07 -27.06
C GLN A 214 -12.71 22.15 -26.82
N HIS A 215 -12.55 21.06 -26.05
CA HIS A 215 -13.65 20.15 -25.76
C HIS A 215 -14.63 20.75 -24.74
N VAL A 216 -14.14 21.51 -23.77
CA VAL A 216 -14.98 22.22 -22.80
C VAL A 216 -15.82 23.28 -23.52
N PHE A 217 -15.21 24.04 -24.45
CA PHE A 217 -15.91 25.03 -25.26
C PHE A 217 -16.93 24.40 -26.19
N ALA A 218 -16.59 23.33 -26.91
CA ALA A 218 -17.52 22.63 -27.79
C ALA A 218 -18.75 22.11 -27.03
N LEU A 219 -18.56 21.56 -25.82
CA LEU A 219 -19.67 21.10 -24.99
C LEU A 219 -20.49 22.28 -24.41
N ALA A 220 -19.84 23.40 -24.06
CA ALA A 220 -20.55 24.60 -23.63
C ALA A 220 -21.43 25.18 -24.75
N GLU A 221 -20.88 25.25 -25.97
CA GLU A 221 -21.59 25.71 -27.16
C GLU A 221 -22.73 24.76 -27.54
N PHE A 222 -22.52 23.45 -27.41
CA PHE A 222 -23.58 22.46 -27.57
C PHE A 222 -24.78 22.75 -26.66
N PHE A 223 -24.56 22.92 -25.36
CA PHE A 223 -25.65 23.23 -24.43
C PHE A 223 -26.32 24.57 -24.71
N LEU A 224 -25.56 25.57 -25.15
CA LEU A 224 -26.12 26.86 -25.55
C LEU A 224 -27.00 26.72 -26.80
N ASN A 225 -26.54 25.98 -27.80
CA ASN A 225 -27.27 25.74 -29.04
C ASN A 225 -28.57 24.98 -28.79
N LEU A 226 -28.59 24.05 -27.82
CA LEU A 226 -29.83 23.38 -27.37
C LEU A 226 -30.81 24.35 -26.70
N GLU A 227 -30.32 25.27 -25.86
CA GLU A 227 -31.16 26.28 -25.19
C GLU A 227 -31.75 27.30 -26.16
N CYS A 228 -31.04 27.60 -27.24
CA CYS A 228 -31.50 28.51 -28.28
C CYS A 228 -32.22 27.80 -29.45
N HIS A 229 -32.37 26.47 -29.40
CA HIS A 229 -32.91 25.71 -30.52
C HIS A 229 -34.40 26.00 -30.76
N PRO A 230 -34.87 26.18 -32.02
CA PRO A 230 -36.28 26.48 -32.30
C PRO A 230 -37.27 25.45 -31.76
N THR A 231 -36.88 24.17 -31.67
CA THR A 231 -37.69 23.10 -31.08
C THR A 231 -38.08 23.38 -29.62
N ARG A 232 -37.34 24.22 -28.89
CA ARG A 232 -37.72 24.69 -27.54
C ARG A 232 -39.12 25.31 -27.46
N LEU A 233 -39.61 25.85 -28.58
CA LEU A 233 -40.93 26.50 -28.66
C LEU A 233 -42.05 25.54 -29.07
N GLN A 234 -41.71 24.29 -29.37
CA GLN A 234 -42.66 23.27 -29.80
C GLN A 234 -43.19 22.46 -28.61
N THR A 235 -44.37 21.87 -28.77
CA THR A 235 -44.91 20.91 -27.82
C THR A 235 -43.94 19.74 -27.66
N ASP A 236 -43.61 19.37 -26.42
CA ASP A 236 -42.60 18.36 -26.07
C ASP A 236 -41.17 18.66 -26.54
N GLY A 237 -40.91 19.90 -26.96
CA GLY A 237 -39.60 20.31 -27.46
C GLY A 237 -38.47 20.03 -26.48
N ASP A 238 -38.72 20.30 -25.20
CA ASP A 238 -37.85 19.97 -24.07
C ASP A 238 -37.46 18.49 -24.08
N THR A 239 -38.44 17.60 -24.14
CA THR A 239 -38.23 16.14 -24.13
C THR A 239 -37.43 15.71 -25.35
N VAL A 240 -37.78 16.18 -26.56
CA VAL A 240 -37.04 15.86 -27.78
C VAL A 240 -35.56 16.25 -27.67
N LEU A 241 -35.30 17.46 -27.17
CA LEU A 241 -33.94 17.97 -27.03
C LEU A 241 -33.16 17.26 -25.90
N LEU A 242 -33.84 16.82 -24.83
CA LEU A 242 -33.23 16.00 -23.77
C LEU A 242 -32.83 14.60 -24.26
N HIS A 243 -33.68 13.96 -25.07
CA HIS A 243 -33.31 12.71 -25.72
C HIS A 243 -32.14 12.89 -26.69
N TYR A 244 -32.18 13.95 -27.51
CA TYR A 244 -31.09 14.27 -28.42
C TYR A 244 -29.78 14.50 -27.66
N GLN A 245 -29.79 15.29 -26.58
CA GLN A 245 -28.56 15.56 -25.84
C GLN A 245 -27.98 14.33 -25.16
N ALA A 246 -28.85 13.47 -24.61
CA ALA A 246 -28.43 12.24 -23.98
C ALA A 246 -27.78 11.28 -24.99
N GLN A 247 -28.33 11.17 -26.20
CA GLN A 247 -27.76 10.34 -27.26
C GLN A 247 -26.41 10.88 -27.74
N ILE A 248 -26.36 12.17 -28.11
CA ILE A 248 -25.16 12.77 -28.70
C ILE A 248 -24.01 12.81 -27.71
N ARG A 249 -24.26 13.08 -26.42
CA ARG A 249 -23.19 13.06 -25.41
C ARG A 249 -22.63 11.66 -25.21
N ARG A 250 -23.47 10.62 -25.19
CA ARG A 250 -23.01 9.23 -25.10
C ARG A 250 -22.09 8.88 -26.29
N GLU A 251 -22.55 9.15 -27.51
CA GLU A 251 -21.77 8.89 -28.73
C GLU A 251 -20.48 9.71 -28.80
N TRP A 252 -20.51 10.96 -28.36
CA TRP A 252 -19.33 11.81 -28.36
C TRP A 252 -18.25 11.30 -27.39
N HIS A 253 -18.65 10.89 -26.18
CA HIS A 253 -17.73 10.27 -25.22
C HIS A 253 -17.20 8.91 -25.70
N GLU A 254 -18.03 8.12 -26.39
CA GLU A 254 -17.59 6.85 -27.01
C GLU A 254 -16.57 7.11 -28.13
N ALA A 255 -16.83 8.09 -28.99
CA ALA A 255 -15.92 8.49 -30.06
C ALA A 255 -14.58 9.01 -29.52
N LEU A 256 -14.58 9.77 -28.41
CA LEU A 256 -13.34 10.20 -27.74
C LEU A 256 -12.49 9.05 -27.20
N LYS A 257 -13.10 7.90 -26.91
CA LYS A 257 -12.40 6.69 -26.44
C LYS A 257 -12.03 5.72 -27.54
N SER A 258 -12.59 5.90 -28.74
CA SER A 258 -12.32 5.02 -29.87
C SER A 258 -10.84 5.05 -30.24
N THR A 259 -10.28 3.88 -30.54
CA THR A 259 -8.91 3.74 -31.06
C THR A 259 -8.83 3.95 -32.58
N ASN A 260 -9.95 4.28 -33.22
CA ASN A 260 -9.99 4.54 -34.66
C ASN A 260 -9.38 5.92 -34.95
N ASP A 261 -8.65 6.02 -36.07
CA ASP A 261 -8.01 7.28 -36.51
C ASP A 261 -9.00 8.33 -37.06
N GLU A 262 -10.31 8.07 -36.97
CA GLU A 262 -11.32 9.02 -37.42
C GLU A 262 -11.47 10.16 -36.39
N PRO A 263 -11.47 11.43 -36.84
CA PRO A 263 -11.65 12.56 -35.93
C PRO A 263 -13.05 12.53 -35.33
N VAL A 264 -13.12 12.80 -34.02
CA VAL A 264 -14.40 12.93 -33.31
C VAL A 264 -15.19 14.09 -33.88
N PHE A 265 -16.49 13.88 -34.07
CA PHE A 265 -17.38 14.92 -34.57
C PHE A 265 -17.51 16.08 -33.56
N ASP A 266 -17.75 17.28 -34.08
CA ASP A 266 -17.96 18.45 -33.25
C ASP A 266 -19.35 18.42 -32.61
N ILE A 267 -19.38 18.20 -31.30
CA ILE A 267 -20.63 18.12 -30.52
C ILE A 267 -21.39 19.46 -30.51
N SER A 268 -20.73 20.60 -30.74
CA SER A 268 -21.40 21.91 -30.76
C SER A 268 -22.46 22.02 -31.87
N CYS A 269 -22.29 21.25 -32.95
CA CYS A 269 -23.10 21.34 -34.15
C CYS A 269 -24.37 20.47 -34.05
N ILE A 270 -25.53 21.13 -33.89
CA ILE A 270 -26.82 20.44 -33.78
C ILE A 270 -27.26 19.85 -35.12
N ASN A 271 -27.51 18.54 -35.14
CA ASN A 271 -28.05 17.83 -36.29
C ASN A 271 -29.59 17.85 -36.27
N ASN A 272 -30.18 18.85 -36.93
CA ASN A 272 -31.62 19.07 -36.97
C ASN A 272 -32.41 17.87 -37.52
N LYS A 273 -31.86 17.14 -38.50
CA LYS A 273 -32.51 15.92 -39.03
C LYS A 273 -32.68 14.86 -37.95
N ARG A 274 -31.71 14.74 -37.05
CA ARG A 274 -31.76 13.80 -35.93
C ARG A 274 -32.71 14.27 -34.83
N VAL A 275 -32.76 15.58 -34.55
CA VAL A 275 -33.77 16.18 -33.65
C VAL A 275 -35.19 15.89 -34.16
N GLU A 276 -35.44 16.09 -35.46
CA GLU A 276 -36.73 15.79 -36.10
C GLU A 276 -37.09 14.30 -36.06
N ALA A 277 -36.11 13.42 -36.30
CA ALA A 277 -36.30 11.97 -36.22
C ALA A 277 -36.70 11.52 -34.81
N ILE A 278 -36.01 12.01 -33.78
CA ILE A 278 -36.33 11.74 -32.37
C ILE A 278 -37.73 12.26 -32.03
N GLY A 279 -38.07 13.47 -32.47
CA GLY A 279 -39.42 14.03 -32.26
C GLY A 279 -40.51 13.17 -32.88
N THR A 280 -40.27 12.66 -34.10
CA THR A 280 -41.19 11.76 -34.80
C THR A 280 -41.35 10.43 -34.07
N GLU A 281 -40.26 9.85 -33.58
CA GLU A 281 -40.26 8.59 -32.82
C GLU A 281 -41.06 8.71 -31.51
N LEU A 282 -40.81 9.75 -30.72
CA LEU A 282 -41.52 10.01 -29.46
C LEU A 282 -43.01 10.29 -29.68
N TRP A 283 -43.36 10.97 -30.77
CA TRP A 283 -44.75 11.17 -31.15
C TRP A 283 -45.45 9.85 -31.51
N ASN A 284 -44.79 9.00 -32.31
CA ASN A 284 -45.33 7.71 -32.72
C ASN A 284 -45.51 6.75 -31.54
N GLY A 285 -44.52 6.67 -30.64
CA GLY A 285 -44.58 5.82 -29.44
C GLY A 285 -45.79 6.11 -28.56
N ARG A 286 -46.09 7.40 -28.33
CA ARG A 286 -47.26 7.82 -27.55
C ARG A 286 -48.59 7.49 -28.23
N ARG A 287 -48.65 7.55 -29.56
CA ARG A 287 -49.84 7.12 -30.31
C ARG A 287 -50.07 5.62 -30.18
N THR A 288 -49.03 4.80 -30.23
CA THR A 288 -49.17 3.35 -30.06
C THR A 288 -49.58 2.97 -28.64
N GLU A 289 -49.07 3.66 -27.62
CA GLU A 289 -49.47 3.44 -26.21
C GLU A 289 -50.89 3.93 -25.92
N GLY A 290 -51.30 5.04 -26.54
CA GLY A 290 -52.65 5.60 -26.40
C GLY A 290 -53.75 4.82 -27.13
N VAL A 291 -53.39 3.95 -28.08
CA VAL A 291 -54.33 3.07 -28.81
C VAL A 291 -54.54 1.72 -28.10
N LEU A 292 -53.71 1.39 -27.11
CA LEU A 292 -53.80 0.15 -26.32
C LEU A 292 -54.60 0.29 -25.01
N ARG A 293 -55.41 1.34 -24.85
CA ARG A 293 -56.34 1.52 -23.71
C ARG A 293 -57.80 1.50 -24.13
#